data_AF-A0A7S4RJJ4-F1
#
_entry.id   AF-A0A7S4RJJ4-F1
#
_cell.length_a   1.000
_cell.length_b   1.000
_cell.length_c   1.000
_cell.angle_alpha   90.00
_cell.angle_beta   90.00
_cell.angle_gamma   90.00
#
_symmetry.space_group_name_H-M   'P 1'
#
loop_
_entity.id
_entity.type
_entity.pdbx_description
1 polymer ?
#
loop_
_entity_poly.entity_id
_entity_poly.type
_entity_poly.pdbx_seq_one_letter_code
_entity_poly.pdbx_strand_id
1 'polypeptide(L)'
;LKPIRQGGKGGGEQRPLAGSWAPMQRAGGLTAALLGALRCAAGRSEHDVVVLDIYRAMEASKVGLMREEDDDVADLGGVLKYVHTEILAEHLLGPPNRRTRKYGIDCIRRHRYWVKNPPAVLGSKLQVFVDFGPFVTFDSGVATNRAQLPLLRRYGSWVGAQTGCVGGLNCDPRFPSEVPYFWFSVGNRCPNLRWHTKRDSGGSANSHCLRSTNDTTFTSGGLCPHGDGVEVKPTGEDGCVYSYGEADVLRLDDLVGIRDADCGHRPCGDWEDFRHNCTHSEYRRQFTGRGGETRRVHYCVEYDIHPACAAGCHGADCKAVLASGDGVELGLPFWRGRCDATANVRRMEQLAHAFRVPGARNQHRIHDEALYASGKTCRPAGSLACLPVPARGGPYCSRQFSGVCLPCFIPGSAQGPARAEPFCPLDVLAADDYRMLPRPICGSREPRDLCCLYLGTCDGEADPEQASLDDDGLALVAARRNTRDMARFLQRAAVAAGRHKLANASGLREAAYWQWGRAPLGRTLAQALGGAEAYLALPPRPPGAW
;
A
#
# COMPACT_ATOMS: atom_id res chain seq x y z
N LEU A 1 -10.14 24.60 -2.28
CA LEU A 1 -10.43 24.54 -0.83
C LEU A 1 -10.39 25.96 -0.28
N LYS A 2 -11.53 26.50 0.17
CA LYS A 2 -11.59 27.83 0.83
C LYS A 2 -11.05 27.72 2.27
N PRO A 3 -10.31 28.71 2.80
CA PRO A 3 -9.79 28.64 4.16
C PRO A 3 -10.85 29.07 5.19
N ILE A 4 -10.97 28.28 6.25
CA ILE A 4 -11.76 28.60 7.44
C ILE A 4 -10.93 29.54 8.33
N ARG A 5 -11.48 30.71 8.65
CA ARG A 5 -10.96 31.64 9.66
C ARG A 5 -11.23 31.07 11.05
N GLN A 6 -10.21 31.05 11.91
CA GLN A 6 -10.40 30.97 13.36
C GLN A 6 -10.07 32.33 13.98
N GLY A 7 -11.02 32.86 14.75
CA GLY A 7 -10.86 34.04 15.58
C GLY A 7 -10.96 33.68 17.07
N GLY A 8 -9.96 34.10 17.84
CA GLY A 8 -10.18 34.99 18.98
C GLY A 8 -10.53 34.43 20.37
N LYS A 9 -9.50 34.38 21.22
CA LYS A 9 -9.35 35.02 22.56
C LYS A 9 -10.07 34.49 23.83
N GLY A 10 -9.25 34.44 24.89
CA GLY A 10 -9.57 34.47 26.33
C GLY A 10 -8.69 33.46 27.07
N GLY A 11 -7.79 33.75 28.01
CA GLY A 11 -7.61 34.92 28.90
C GLY A 11 -7.61 34.42 30.36
N GLY A 12 -6.49 34.57 31.08
CA GLY A 12 -6.36 34.33 32.52
C GLY A 12 -5.34 33.24 32.90
N GLU A 13 -4.59 33.25 33.99
CA GLU A 13 -4.08 34.25 34.94
C GLU A 13 -3.06 33.49 35.82
N GLN A 14 -2.08 34.20 36.38
CA GLN A 14 -0.90 33.65 37.08
C GLN A 14 -1.23 33.10 38.48
N ARG A 15 -0.48 32.10 38.97
CA ARG A 15 0.44 32.25 40.13
C ARG A 15 1.23 30.96 40.48
N PRO A 16 2.37 31.08 41.18
CA PRO A 16 3.37 30.03 41.38
C PRO A 16 3.26 29.34 42.75
N LEU A 17 3.83 28.14 42.87
CA LEU A 17 4.21 27.57 44.16
C LEU A 17 5.67 27.12 44.14
N ALA A 18 6.44 27.75 45.02
CA ALA A 18 7.76 27.35 45.44
C ALA A 18 7.67 26.20 46.45
N GLY A 19 8.69 25.34 46.48
CA GLY A 19 8.88 24.29 47.47
C GLY A 19 10.29 23.71 47.38
N SER A 20 11.21 24.31 48.13
CA SER A 20 12.61 23.91 48.35
C SER A 20 12.75 22.80 49.40
N TRP A 21 13.63 21.81 49.22
CA TRP A 21 14.44 21.10 50.26
C TRP A 21 15.53 20.30 49.49
N ALA A 22 16.77 20.78 49.39
CA ALA A 22 17.94 20.62 50.29
C ALA A 22 18.98 19.61 49.72
N PRO A 23 20.28 19.81 49.97
CA PRO A 23 21.38 19.22 49.20
C PRO A 23 22.02 18.01 49.90
N MET A 24 22.66 17.11 49.14
CA MET A 24 23.55 16.10 49.72
C MET A 24 24.85 16.01 48.93
N GLN A 25 25.95 16.13 49.67
CA GLN A 25 27.33 16.18 49.20
C GLN A 25 27.91 14.79 48.93
N ARG A 26 28.77 14.75 47.89
CA ARG A 26 30.03 14.02 47.71
C ARG A 26 30.24 12.65 48.40
N ALA A 27 30.43 11.65 47.54
CA ALA A 27 31.56 10.70 47.55
C ALA A 27 31.88 10.43 46.06
N GLY A 28 33.10 10.32 45.53
CA GLY A 28 34.39 10.02 46.14
C GLY A 28 34.95 8.73 45.54
N GLY A 29 35.64 8.82 44.38
CA GLY A 29 36.68 7.87 43.96
C GLY A 29 36.30 6.65 43.11
N LEU A 30 37.25 6.26 42.23
CA LEU A 30 37.32 5.06 41.37
C LEU A 30 36.38 5.08 40.14
N THR A 31 36.83 5.36 38.91
CA THR A 31 37.73 4.48 38.13
C THR A 31 38.19 5.20 36.86
N ALA A 32 39.48 5.51 36.78
CA ALA A 32 40.14 6.08 35.59
C ALA A 32 40.72 4.99 34.65
N ALA A 33 40.00 3.87 34.48
CA ALA A 33 40.48 2.73 33.68
C ALA A 33 39.38 2.11 32.78
N LEU A 34 38.48 2.94 32.25
CA LEU A 34 37.45 2.54 31.28
C LEU A 34 37.26 3.58 30.15
N LEU A 35 38.26 4.45 29.94
CA LEU A 35 38.27 5.49 28.91
C LEU A 35 39.21 5.17 27.72
N GLY A 36 39.79 3.96 27.68
CA GLY A 36 40.75 3.53 26.66
C GLY A 36 40.22 2.60 25.56
N ALA A 37 38.95 2.16 25.61
CA ALA A 37 38.38 1.19 24.65
C ALA A 37 37.07 1.68 23.98
N LEU A 38 36.84 2.99 23.95
CA LEU A 38 35.61 3.61 23.41
C LEU A 38 35.88 4.53 22.21
N ARG A 39 36.95 4.26 21.45
CA ARG A 39 37.25 4.94 20.20
C ARG A 39 37.50 3.91 19.10
N CYS A 40 36.69 4.03 18.05
CA CYS A 40 36.68 3.23 16.81
C CYS A 40 35.75 2.00 16.76
N ALA A 41 34.55 2.08 17.36
CA ALA A 41 33.37 1.62 16.63
C ALA A 41 32.80 2.85 15.91
N ALA A 42 33.46 3.29 14.83
CA ALA A 42 32.82 4.18 13.89
C ALA A 42 31.62 3.41 13.35
N GLY A 43 30.45 3.70 13.93
CA GLY A 43 29.20 2.99 13.66
C GLY A 43 28.99 2.93 12.16
N ARG A 44 29.05 1.73 11.58
CA ARG A 44 28.45 1.48 10.27
C ARG A 44 27.06 2.08 10.35
N SER A 45 26.72 2.99 9.44
CA SER A 45 25.40 3.60 9.43
C SER A 45 24.37 2.48 9.49
N GLU A 46 23.61 2.44 10.57
CA GLU A 46 22.82 1.29 10.98
C GLU A 46 21.65 0.98 10.02
N HIS A 47 21.37 1.93 9.12
CA HIS A 47 20.35 1.81 8.10
C HIS A 47 20.95 1.25 6.81
N ASP A 48 20.52 0.05 6.47
CA ASP A 48 20.88 -0.64 5.25
C ASP A 48 20.10 -0.11 4.03
N VAL A 49 20.59 -0.43 2.84
CA VAL A 49 19.83 -0.21 1.59
C VAL A 49 18.61 -1.13 1.58
N VAL A 50 17.43 -0.54 1.39
CA VAL A 50 16.15 -1.23 1.21
C VAL A 50 15.82 -1.29 -0.28
N VAL A 51 15.25 -2.40 -0.71
CA VAL A 51 14.83 -2.61 -2.10
C VAL A 51 13.30 -2.68 -2.14
N LEU A 52 12.68 -1.94 -3.05
CA LEU A 52 11.23 -1.97 -3.26
C LEU A 52 10.88 -1.79 -4.74
N ASP A 53 9.78 -2.40 -5.15
CA ASP A 53 9.19 -2.12 -6.46
C ASP A 53 8.25 -0.92 -6.33
N ILE A 54 8.53 0.12 -7.11
CA ILE A 54 7.76 1.37 -7.18
C ILE A 54 7.06 1.46 -8.53
N TYR A 55 5.82 1.95 -8.48
CA TYR A 55 4.91 2.01 -9.60
C TYR A 55 4.48 3.45 -9.88
N ARG A 56 4.25 3.75 -11.17
CA ARG A 56 3.69 5.03 -11.62
C ARG A 56 2.77 4.84 -12.82
N ALA A 57 1.61 5.48 -12.76
CA ALA A 57 0.70 5.58 -13.91
C ALA A 57 1.07 6.81 -14.74
N MET A 58 1.30 6.64 -16.04
CA MET A 58 1.73 7.70 -16.94
C MET A 58 1.36 7.39 -18.40
N GLU A 59 1.66 8.35 -19.28
CA GLU A 59 1.64 8.13 -20.72
C GLU A 59 2.86 7.30 -21.14
N ALA A 60 2.66 6.20 -21.86
CA ALA A 60 3.72 5.27 -22.24
C ALA A 60 4.76 5.91 -23.14
N SER A 61 4.36 6.87 -23.98
CA SER A 61 5.29 7.63 -24.83
C SER A 61 6.29 8.44 -24.00
N LYS A 62 6.01 8.67 -22.70
CA LYS A 62 6.84 9.42 -21.77
C LYS A 62 7.74 8.53 -20.90
N VAL A 63 7.60 7.21 -20.97
CA VAL A 63 8.45 6.30 -20.19
C VAL A 63 9.91 6.47 -20.63
N GLY A 64 10.79 6.73 -19.67
CA GLY A 64 12.22 6.92 -19.91
C GLY A 64 12.61 8.27 -20.52
N LEU A 65 11.65 9.15 -20.86
CA LEU A 65 11.98 10.49 -21.39
C LEU A 65 12.53 11.43 -20.31
N MET A 66 12.06 11.27 -19.08
CA MET A 66 12.49 12.06 -17.93
C MET A 66 12.96 11.12 -16.84
N ARG A 67 13.98 11.57 -16.09
CA ARG A 67 14.39 10.92 -14.85
C ARG A 67 13.26 11.00 -13.82
N GLU A 68 13.12 9.97 -13.00
CA GLU A 68 12.29 10.05 -11.81
C GLU A 68 12.95 10.97 -10.79
N GLU A 69 12.49 12.23 -10.77
CA GLU A 69 13.01 13.26 -9.89
C GLU A 69 11.95 14.28 -9.49
N ASP A 70 11.87 14.54 -8.18
CA ASP A 70 10.85 15.40 -7.57
C ASP A 70 9.46 14.94 -8.01
N ASP A 71 9.18 13.67 -7.73
CA ASP A 71 7.99 12.97 -8.20
C ASP A 71 7.27 12.23 -7.08
N ASP A 72 5.96 12.09 -7.28
CA ASP A 72 5.06 11.32 -6.43
C ASP A 72 4.82 9.96 -7.10
N VAL A 73 5.33 8.91 -6.47
CA VAL A 73 5.25 7.53 -6.95
C VAL A 73 4.52 6.68 -5.91
N ALA A 74 4.18 5.44 -6.23
CA ALA A 74 3.37 4.61 -5.34
C ALA A 74 3.87 3.17 -5.31
N ASP A 75 3.41 2.38 -4.34
CA ASP A 75 3.42 0.93 -4.51
C ASP A 75 2.29 0.49 -5.44
N LEU A 76 2.17 -0.83 -5.58
CA LEU A 76 1.20 -1.47 -6.45
C LEU A 76 -0.26 -1.10 -6.09
N GLY A 77 -0.60 -1.07 -4.80
CA GLY A 77 -1.94 -0.68 -4.36
C GLY A 77 -2.22 0.81 -4.55
N GLY A 78 -1.22 1.67 -4.30
CA GLY A 78 -1.33 3.11 -4.41
C GLY A 78 -1.50 3.57 -5.86
N VAL A 79 -0.82 2.92 -6.82
CA VAL A 79 -0.99 3.23 -8.25
C VAL A 79 -2.38 2.82 -8.76
N LEU A 80 -2.89 1.66 -8.33
CA LEU A 80 -4.25 1.24 -8.68
C LEU A 80 -5.29 2.17 -8.08
N LYS A 81 -5.11 2.56 -6.81
CA LYS A 81 -5.96 3.57 -6.16
C LYS A 81 -5.99 4.85 -6.99
N TYR A 82 -4.81 5.37 -7.37
CA TYR A 82 -4.70 6.59 -8.16
C TYR A 82 -5.48 6.50 -9.48
N VAL A 83 -5.23 5.45 -10.27
CA VAL A 83 -5.92 5.24 -11.54
C VAL A 83 -7.44 5.16 -11.32
N HIS A 84 -7.87 4.35 -10.35
CA HIS A 84 -9.28 4.09 -10.13
C HIS A 84 -10.05 5.31 -9.59
N THR A 85 -9.45 6.12 -8.71
CA THR A 85 -10.14 7.25 -8.05
C THR A 85 -9.94 8.59 -8.75
N GLU A 86 -8.82 8.80 -9.45
CA GLU A 86 -8.46 10.11 -10.01
C GLU A 86 -8.53 10.17 -11.54
N ILE A 87 -8.34 9.05 -12.23
CA ILE A 87 -8.12 9.02 -13.69
C ILE A 87 -9.37 8.58 -14.45
N LEU A 88 -10.18 7.67 -13.89
CA LEU A 88 -11.19 6.94 -14.66
C LEU A 88 -12.66 7.34 -14.42
N ALA A 89 -13.03 7.91 -13.28
CA ALA A 89 -14.43 8.15 -12.92
C ALA A 89 -15.15 9.11 -13.89
N GLU A 90 -15.83 8.57 -14.91
CA GLU A 90 -16.27 9.30 -16.11
C GLU A 90 -17.12 10.54 -15.79
N HIS A 91 -18.07 10.46 -14.85
CA HIS A 91 -18.92 11.61 -14.51
C HIS A 91 -18.17 12.80 -13.89
N LEU A 92 -16.94 12.59 -13.41
CA LEU A 92 -16.06 13.63 -12.85
C LEU A 92 -15.10 14.21 -13.90
N LEU A 93 -15.02 13.61 -15.09
CA LEU A 93 -14.06 13.99 -16.12
C LEU A 93 -14.67 14.98 -17.11
N GLY A 94 -13.78 15.76 -17.75
CA GLY A 94 -14.11 16.74 -18.79
C GLY A 94 -14.76 16.12 -20.04
N PRO A 95 -14.95 16.90 -21.11
CA PRO A 95 -16.02 16.69 -22.08
C PRO A 95 -16.03 15.29 -22.71
N PRO A 96 -17.20 14.79 -23.15
CA PRO A 96 -17.38 13.41 -23.62
C PRO A 96 -16.54 13.02 -24.85
N ASN A 97 -15.94 13.99 -25.55
CA ASN A 97 -15.14 13.78 -26.76
C ASN A 97 -13.62 13.67 -26.50
N ARG A 98 -13.20 13.29 -25.28
CA ARG A 98 -11.80 12.99 -24.97
C ARG A 98 -11.29 11.82 -25.82
N ARG A 99 -10.07 11.96 -26.31
CA ARG A 99 -9.32 10.92 -27.06
C ARG A 99 -8.34 10.14 -26.18
N THR A 100 -8.11 10.60 -24.96
CA THR A 100 -7.24 9.95 -24.00
C THR A 100 -7.87 9.95 -22.60
N ARG A 101 -7.37 9.06 -21.74
CA ARG A 101 -7.61 9.14 -20.29
C ARG A 101 -7.06 10.45 -19.75
N LYS A 102 -7.49 10.84 -18.54
CA LYS A 102 -6.97 12.03 -17.86
C LYS A 102 -5.43 12.00 -17.83
N TYR A 103 -4.81 13.13 -18.19
CA TYR A 103 -3.35 13.28 -18.32
C TYR A 103 -2.65 12.38 -19.35
N GLY A 104 -3.39 11.75 -20.27
CA GLY A 104 -2.79 10.83 -21.25
C GLY A 104 -2.32 9.51 -20.65
N ILE A 105 -2.70 9.19 -19.41
CA ILE A 105 -2.27 7.97 -18.72
C ILE A 105 -2.79 6.74 -19.48
N ASP A 106 -1.88 5.86 -19.91
CA ASP A 106 -2.23 4.65 -20.66
C ASP A 106 -1.31 3.45 -20.35
N CYS A 107 -0.36 3.62 -19.42
CA CYS A 107 0.42 2.53 -18.85
C CYS A 107 0.63 2.70 -17.35
N ILE A 108 0.91 1.58 -16.69
CA ILE A 108 1.57 1.54 -15.39
C ILE A 108 3.00 1.08 -15.67
N ARG A 109 3.98 1.82 -15.15
CA ARG A 109 5.37 1.36 -15.13
C ARG A 109 5.77 0.92 -13.74
N ARG A 110 6.68 -0.05 -13.67
CA ARG A 110 7.34 -0.53 -12.46
C ARG A 110 8.84 -0.30 -12.58
N HIS A 111 9.46 0.17 -11.51
CA HIS A 111 10.90 0.21 -11.33
C HIS A 111 11.26 -0.47 -10.02
N ARG A 112 12.39 -1.17 -9.98
CA ARG A 112 13.01 -1.60 -8.73
C ARG A 112 13.90 -0.48 -8.21
N TYR A 113 13.61 0.00 -7.01
CA TYR A 113 14.37 1.04 -6.33
C TYR A 113 15.26 0.45 -5.26
N TRP A 114 16.46 1.00 -5.13
CA TRP A 114 17.32 0.86 -3.97
C TRP A 114 17.33 2.17 -3.22
N VAL A 115 17.04 2.14 -1.93
CA VAL A 115 16.86 3.32 -1.10
C VAL A 115 17.70 3.20 0.15
N LYS A 116 18.47 4.24 0.46
CA LYS A 116 19.09 4.44 1.76
C LYS A 116 18.88 5.89 2.15
N ASN A 117 17.99 6.12 3.12
CA ASN A 117 17.73 7.48 3.58
C ASN A 117 18.84 8.00 4.50
N PRO A 118 19.02 9.34 4.57
CA PRO A 118 20.06 9.92 5.42
C PRO A 118 19.87 9.53 6.90
N PRO A 119 20.94 9.13 7.61
CA PRO A 119 20.86 8.85 9.04
C PRO A 119 20.35 10.04 9.86
N ALA A 120 20.61 11.28 9.40
CA ALA A 120 20.08 12.49 10.04
C ALA A 120 18.55 12.61 9.97
N VAL A 121 17.92 11.99 8.96
CA VAL A 121 16.45 11.90 8.86
C VAL A 121 15.96 10.77 9.75
N LEU A 122 16.53 9.57 9.61
CA LEU A 122 16.09 8.35 10.30
C LEU A 122 16.38 8.34 11.80
N GLY A 123 17.40 9.06 12.26
CA GLY A 123 17.73 9.26 13.68
C GLY A 123 17.01 10.46 14.32
N SER A 124 16.02 11.05 13.65
CA SER A 124 15.32 12.25 14.11
C SER A 124 13.81 12.04 14.23
N LYS A 125 13.10 13.06 14.71
CA LYS A 125 11.63 13.07 14.75
C LYS A 125 10.98 13.08 13.36
N LEU A 126 11.75 13.18 12.29
CA LEU A 126 11.26 13.07 10.91
C LEU A 126 11.08 11.63 10.46
N GLN A 127 11.63 10.63 11.17
CA GLN A 127 11.40 9.24 10.84
C GLN A 127 9.90 8.92 10.96
N VAL A 128 9.27 8.52 9.85
CA VAL A 128 7.84 8.13 9.81
C VAL A 128 7.72 6.61 9.81
N PHE A 129 8.57 5.93 9.06
CA PHE A 129 8.72 4.47 9.09
C PHE A 129 10.19 4.13 9.33
N VAL A 130 10.49 2.86 9.66
CA VAL A 130 11.85 2.39 9.98
C VAL A 130 12.88 2.92 8.98
N ASP A 131 12.57 2.87 7.69
CA ASP A 131 13.50 3.22 6.62
C ASP A 131 13.16 4.55 5.90
N PHE A 132 12.10 5.26 6.30
CA PHE A 132 11.55 6.38 5.53
C PHE A 132 11.26 7.64 6.34
N GLY A 133 11.59 8.79 5.72
CA GLY A 133 11.19 10.12 6.19
C GLY A 133 9.75 10.48 5.80
N PRO A 134 9.33 11.73 6.04
CA PRO A 134 7.98 12.18 5.72
C PRO A 134 7.81 12.34 4.21
N PHE A 135 6.64 11.98 3.68
CA PHE A 135 6.29 12.21 2.28
C PHE A 135 6.33 13.70 1.92
N VAL A 136 6.96 14.03 0.79
CA VAL A 136 7.02 15.37 0.19
C VAL A 136 6.16 15.38 -1.06
N THR A 137 5.13 16.23 -1.11
CA THR A 137 4.23 16.27 -2.26
C THR A 137 4.83 17.09 -3.40
N PHE A 138 4.98 16.48 -4.56
CA PHE A 138 5.48 17.14 -5.77
C PHE A 138 4.38 17.35 -6.82
N ASP A 139 4.40 18.50 -7.48
CA ASP A 139 3.61 18.76 -8.68
C ASP A 139 4.52 19.38 -9.72
N SER A 140 4.58 18.80 -10.92
CA SER A 140 5.39 19.36 -12.01
C SER A 140 6.88 19.55 -11.64
N GLY A 141 7.41 18.69 -10.77
CA GLY A 141 8.78 18.74 -10.25
C GLY A 141 9.02 19.69 -9.08
N VAL A 142 7.98 20.36 -8.55
CA VAL A 142 8.09 21.29 -7.43
C VAL A 142 7.43 20.76 -6.17
N ALA A 143 8.13 20.85 -5.04
CA ALA A 143 7.58 20.61 -3.72
C ALA A 143 6.49 21.65 -3.44
N THR A 144 5.24 21.17 -3.36
CA THR A 144 4.06 22.03 -3.24
C THR A 144 3.82 22.48 -1.80
N ASN A 145 4.29 21.71 -0.82
CA ASN A 145 4.21 22.07 0.59
C ASN A 145 5.46 22.87 1.02
N ARG A 146 5.33 24.20 1.04
CA ARG A 146 6.42 25.11 1.43
C ARG A 146 6.98 24.86 2.83
N ALA A 147 6.23 24.25 3.75
CA ALA A 147 6.70 23.92 5.08
C ALA A 147 7.81 22.84 5.08
N GLN A 148 7.96 22.09 3.98
CA GLN A 148 8.98 21.06 3.83
C GLN A 148 10.31 21.61 3.27
N LEU A 149 10.30 22.78 2.64
CA LEU A 149 11.52 23.37 2.08
C LEU A 149 12.61 23.61 3.15
N PRO A 150 12.31 24.14 4.36
CA PRO A 150 13.33 24.24 5.42
C PRO A 150 13.90 22.89 5.86
N LEU A 151 13.10 21.81 5.80
CA LEU A 151 13.56 20.46 6.11
C LEU A 151 14.50 19.94 5.01
N LEU A 152 14.14 20.11 3.74
CA LEU A 152 14.99 19.76 2.59
C LEU A 152 16.31 20.55 2.60
N ARG A 153 16.30 21.83 2.99
CA ARG A 153 17.53 22.63 3.17
C ARG A 153 18.44 22.06 4.25
N ARG A 154 17.86 21.55 5.34
CA ARG A 154 18.60 21.11 6.53
C ARG A 154 19.10 19.68 6.42
N TYR A 155 18.28 18.79 5.85
CA TYR A 155 18.51 17.34 5.87
C TYR A 155 18.89 16.78 4.49
N GLY A 156 18.89 17.61 3.44
CA GLY A 156 19.05 17.16 2.06
C GLY A 156 17.79 16.50 1.52
N SER A 157 17.92 15.77 0.42
CA SER A 157 16.81 14.95 -0.10
C SER A 157 16.64 13.66 0.71
N TRP A 158 15.44 13.09 0.69
CA TRP A 158 15.15 11.74 1.17
C TRP A 158 14.02 11.14 0.34
N VAL A 159 13.91 9.81 0.36
CA VAL A 159 12.70 9.11 -0.08
C VAL A 159 11.70 9.15 1.08
N GLY A 160 10.62 9.88 0.89
CA GLY A 160 9.53 9.98 1.86
C GLY A 160 8.50 8.90 1.61
N ALA A 161 7.78 8.49 2.65
CA ALA A 161 6.64 7.58 2.52
C ALA A 161 5.43 8.13 3.28
N GLN A 162 4.25 7.92 2.72
CA GLN A 162 2.98 8.08 3.41
C GLN A 162 2.11 6.85 3.14
N THR A 163 1.48 6.37 4.19
CA THR A 163 0.44 5.34 4.06
C THR A 163 -0.83 5.97 3.49
N GLY A 164 -1.46 5.31 2.53
CA GLY A 164 -2.83 5.62 2.13
C GLY A 164 -3.86 5.30 3.22
N CYS A 165 -3.43 4.61 4.28
CA CYS A 165 -4.22 4.14 5.41
C CYS A 165 -3.71 4.80 6.70
N VAL A 166 -4.33 5.91 7.11
CA VAL A 166 -3.95 6.67 8.31
C VAL A 166 -4.76 6.15 9.50
N GLY A 167 -4.08 5.65 10.55
CA GLY A 167 -4.71 5.35 11.85
C GLY A 167 -5.55 4.06 11.92
N GLY A 168 -5.33 3.10 11.02
CA GLY A 168 -6.03 1.81 10.96
C GLY A 168 -6.28 1.37 9.50
N LEU A 169 -7.11 0.34 9.27
CA LEU A 169 -7.58 -0.07 7.93
C LEU A 169 -8.45 0.99 7.20
N ASN A 170 -8.61 2.19 7.75
CA ASN A 170 -9.20 3.32 7.04
C ASN A 170 -8.19 3.87 6.03
N CYS A 171 -7.92 3.06 5.00
CA CYS A 171 -7.38 3.48 3.73
C CYS A 171 -8.24 4.61 3.13
N ASP A 172 -7.74 5.31 2.11
CA ASP A 172 -8.53 6.30 1.37
C ASP A 172 -9.95 5.76 1.20
N PRO A 173 -10.98 6.42 1.77
CA PRO A 173 -12.31 5.82 1.89
C PRO A 173 -12.94 5.51 0.54
N ARG A 174 -12.35 6.03 -0.55
CA ARG A 174 -12.72 5.76 -1.94
C ARG A 174 -12.16 4.45 -2.49
N PHE A 175 -11.16 3.85 -1.83
CA PHE A 175 -10.48 2.62 -2.22
C PHE A 175 -10.07 1.84 -0.96
N PRO A 176 -11.03 1.22 -0.24
CA PRO A 176 -10.75 0.37 0.90
C PRO A 176 -9.92 -0.84 0.49
N SER A 177 -9.03 -1.32 1.36
CA SER A 177 -8.17 -2.47 1.08
C SER A 177 -7.86 -3.22 2.36
N GLU A 178 -7.79 -4.55 2.29
CA GLU A 178 -7.34 -5.41 3.40
C GLU A 178 -5.81 -5.39 3.54
N VAL A 179 -5.11 -4.93 2.49
CA VAL A 179 -3.65 -4.77 2.47
C VAL A 179 -3.32 -3.27 2.39
N PRO A 180 -2.43 -2.75 3.25
CA PRO A 180 -2.05 -1.35 3.21
C PRO A 180 -1.29 -1.03 1.92
N TYR A 181 -1.44 0.20 1.45
CA TYR A 181 -0.75 0.70 0.27
C TYR A 181 -0.16 2.09 0.52
N PHE A 182 0.86 2.45 -0.26
CA PHE A 182 1.75 3.56 0.04
C PHE A 182 1.96 4.48 -1.16
N TRP A 183 2.15 5.76 -0.83
CA TRP A 183 2.76 6.74 -1.72
C TRP A 183 4.18 7.01 -1.23
N PHE A 184 5.08 7.21 -2.18
CA PHE A 184 6.46 7.60 -1.93
C PHE A 184 6.78 8.87 -2.69
N SER A 185 7.65 9.68 -2.12
CA SER A 185 8.14 10.90 -2.74
C SER A 185 9.63 10.76 -2.99
N VAL A 186 10.07 10.96 -4.22
CA VAL A 186 11.49 10.85 -4.61
C VAL A 186 12.05 12.22 -4.94
N GLY A 187 12.63 12.87 -3.94
CA GLY A 187 13.19 14.22 -4.11
C GLY A 187 14.50 14.23 -4.90
N ASN A 188 14.73 15.27 -5.69
CA ASN A 188 15.99 15.50 -6.37
C ASN A 188 16.42 16.98 -6.32
N ARG A 189 17.27 17.39 -7.26
CA ARG A 189 17.86 18.71 -7.30
C ARG A 189 16.80 19.78 -7.56
N CYS A 190 16.93 20.91 -6.86
CA CYS A 190 16.05 22.09 -7.01
C CYS A 190 14.57 21.79 -6.76
N PRO A 191 14.20 21.17 -5.62
CA PRO A 191 12.81 20.77 -5.35
C PRO A 191 11.88 21.99 -5.20
N ASN A 192 12.40 23.21 -5.18
CA ASN A 192 11.64 24.45 -5.12
C ASN A 192 11.30 25.04 -6.51
N LEU A 193 11.70 24.38 -7.60
CA LEU A 193 11.49 24.82 -8.98
C LEU A 193 10.74 23.76 -9.80
N ARG A 194 10.08 24.17 -10.89
CA ARG A 194 9.42 23.22 -11.81
C ARG A 194 10.45 22.52 -12.69
N TRP A 195 10.13 21.33 -13.23
CA TRP A 195 11.05 20.53 -14.07
C TRP A 195 11.78 21.35 -15.14
N HIS A 196 11.05 22.16 -15.93
CA HIS A 196 11.62 22.95 -17.03
C HIS A 196 12.47 24.15 -16.59
N THR A 197 12.49 24.48 -15.29
CA THR A 197 13.27 25.60 -14.73
C THR A 197 14.38 25.16 -13.78
N LYS A 198 14.62 23.84 -13.62
CA LYS A 198 15.69 23.35 -12.74
C LYS A 198 17.10 23.64 -13.27
N ARG A 199 17.21 23.90 -14.57
CA ARG A 199 18.47 24.25 -15.24
C ARG A 199 18.39 25.63 -15.86
N ASP A 200 19.50 26.34 -15.84
CA ASP A 200 19.68 27.56 -16.63
C ASP A 200 19.99 27.22 -18.10
N SER A 201 20.01 28.22 -18.98
CA SER A 201 20.25 28.07 -20.42
C SER A 201 21.55 27.33 -20.77
N GLY A 202 22.54 27.33 -19.86
CA GLY A 202 23.81 26.62 -19.99
C GLY A 202 23.83 25.20 -19.40
N GLY A 203 22.69 24.65 -18.96
CA GLY A 203 22.59 23.31 -18.39
C GLY A 203 23.02 23.17 -16.92
N SER A 204 23.59 24.22 -16.32
CA SER A 204 23.89 24.32 -14.89
C SER A 204 22.61 24.36 -14.04
N ALA A 205 22.73 24.05 -12.74
CA ALA A 205 21.61 24.22 -11.81
C ALA A 205 21.16 25.69 -11.80
N ASN A 206 19.85 25.92 -11.77
CA ASN A 206 19.29 27.27 -11.75
C ASN A 206 19.75 28.05 -10.51
N SER A 207 20.08 29.32 -10.69
CA SER A 207 20.58 30.17 -9.58
C SER A 207 19.63 30.30 -8.38
N HIS A 208 18.32 30.07 -8.58
CA HIS A 208 17.28 30.06 -7.55
C HIS A 208 17.06 28.69 -6.92
N CYS A 209 17.86 27.68 -7.24
CA CYS A 209 17.76 26.37 -6.62
C CYS A 209 17.95 26.43 -5.10
N LEU A 210 17.29 25.51 -4.41
CA LEU A 210 17.35 25.41 -2.95
C LEU A 210 18.81 25.14 -2.49
N ARG A 211 19.35 26.04 -1.68
CA ARG A 211 20.69 25.92 -1.08
C ARG A 211 20.63 25.16 0.26
N SER A 212 21.66 24.38 0.54
CA SER A 212 21.83 23.70 1.82
C SER A 212 22.02 24.73 2.95
N THR A 213 21.66 24.40 4.19
CA THR A 213 21.94 25.30 5.34
C THR A 213 23.42 25.36 5.69
N ASN A 214 24.18 24.31 5.37
CA ASN A 214 25.54 24.13 5.84
C ASN A 214 26.59 24.46 4.78
N ASP A 215 26.14 24.81 3.57
CA ASP A 215 27.02 25.07 2.43
C ASP A 215 26.39 26.13 1.52
N THR A 216 27.23 26.87 0.81
CA THR A 216 26.83 27.74 -0.30
C THR A 216 26.36 26.96 -1.52
N THR A 217 26.53 25.63 -1.55
CA THR A 217 26.09 24.76 -2.64
C THR A 217 24.58 24.51 -2.64
N PHE A 218 24.07 24.16 -3.83
CA PHE A 218 22.69 23.71 -4.00
C PHE A 218 22.52 22.30 -3.45
N THR A 219 21.33 22.00 -2.93
CA THR A 219 20.93 20.63 -2.58
C THR A 219 21.18 19.69 -3.77
N SER A 220 22.00 18.65 -3.57
CA SER A 220 22.48 17.79 -4.65
C SER A 220 21.38 16.87 -5.19
N GLY A 221 20.33 16.65 -4.39
CA GLY A 221 19.19 15.80 -4.70
C GLY A 221 19.31 14.43 -4.06
N GLY A 222 18.44 13.49 -4.44
CA GLY A 222 18.44 12.13 -3.89
C GLY A 222 18.91 11.07 -4.87
N LEU A 223 18.84 11.31 -6.18
CA LEU A 223 19.21 10.33 -7.19
C LEU A 223 20.74 10.20 -7.27
N CYS A 224 21.26 8.99 -7.03
CA CYS A 224 22.67 8.68 -7.16
C CYS A 224 23.20 8.98 -8.57
N PRO A 225 24.47 9.42 -8.71
CA PRO A 225 25.12 9.52 -10.02
C PRO A 225 25.05 8.18 -10.76
N HIS A 226 24.56 8.20 -12.00
CA HIS A 226 24.33 7.01 -12.84
C HIS A 226 23.33 6.00 -12.25
N GLY A 227 22.52 6.39 -11.27
CA GLY A 227 21.48 5.55 -10.67
C GLY A 227 20.16 5.54 -11.43
N ASP A 228 20.10 6.12 -12.64
CA ASP A 228 18.93 6.11 -13.52
C ASP A 228 18.99 4.93 -14.50
N GLY A 229 18.24 3.87 -14.21
CA GLY A 229 18.20 2.65 -15.02
C GLY A 229 19.26 1.61 -14.65
N VAL A 230 20.15 1.91 -13.69
CA VAL A 230 21.23 1.03 -13.24
C VAL A 230 21.19 0.87 -11.73
N GLU A 231 21.43 -0.36 -11.27
CA GLU A 231 21.60 -0.67 -9.85
C GLU A 231 22.89 -0.01 -9.32
N VAL A 232 22.74 1.14 -8.67
CA VAL A 232 23.81 1.81 -7.93
C VAL A 232 23.46 1.76 -6.45
N LYS A 233 24.36 1.21 -5.62
CA LYS A 233 24.12 1.11 -4.18
C LYS A 233 24.10 2.50 -3.53
N PRO A 234 22.96 2.97 -2.98
CA PRO A 234 22.90 4.31 -2.40
C PRO A 234 23.73 4.43 -1.12
N THR A 235 24.33 5.61 -0.91
CA THR A 235 25.18 5.89 0.27
C THR A 235 24.36 6.43 1.44
N GLY A 236 23.23 7.07 1.17
CA GLY A 236 22.43 7.82 2.14
C GLY A 236 22.97 9.23 2.42
N GLU A 237 23.94 9.69 1.64
CA GLU A 237 24.45 11.06 1.69
C GLU A 237 23.67 11.95 0.70
N ASP A 238 23.82 13.28 0.85
CA ASP A 238 23.24 14.21 -0.11
C ASP A 238 23.75 13.91 -1.53
N GLY A 239 22.84 13.81 -2.49
CA GLY A 239 23.14 13.41 -3.86
C GLY A 239 23.17 11.91 -4.12
N CYS A 240 23.00 11.02 -3.13
CA CYS A 240 22.90 9.58 -3.37
C CYS A 240 22.11 8.82 -2.28
N VAL A 241 20.80 9.06 -2.30
CA VAL A 241 19.78 8.46 -1.42
C VAL A 241 19.09 7.27 -2.10
N TYR A 242 18.87 7.34 -3.41
CA TYR A 242 18.24 6.26 -4.15
C TYR A 242 18.81 6.09 -5.56
N SER A 243 18.58 4.91 -6.11
CA SER A 243 18.74 4.56 -7.52
C SER A 243 17.57 3.67 -7.93
N TYR A 244 17.39 3.48 -9.23
CA TYR A 244 16.36 2.59 -9.76
C TYR A 244 16.81 1.91 -11.05
N GLY A 245 16.32 0.69 -11.25
CA GLY A 245 16.65 -0.14 -12.40
C GLY A 245 15.84 0.23 -13.63
N GLU A 246 15.97 -0.57 -14.69
CA GLU A 246 15.14 -0.43 -15.88
C GLU A 246 13.63 -0.50 -15.57
N ALA A 247 12.84 0.14 -16.42
CA ALA A 247 11.40 0.16 -16.28
C ALA A 247 10.77 -1.09 -16.92
N ASP A 248 9.91 -1.78 -16.19
CA ASP A 248 8.91 -2.63 -16.81
C ASP A 248 7.66 -1.80 -17.12
N VAL A 249 7.06 -1.98 -18.28
CA VAL A 249 5.87 -1.24 -18.71
C VAL A 249 4.72 -2.18 -18.99
N LEU A 250 3.58 -1.90 -18.38
CA LEU A 250 2.32 -2.58 -18.63
C LEU A 250 1.31 -1.58 -19.19
N ARG A 251 0.78 -1.85 -20.39
CA ARG A 251 -0.32 -1.06 -20.95
C ARG A 251 -1.57 -1.26 -20.10
N LEU A 252 -2.25 -0.17 -19.76
CA LEU A 252 -3.51 -0.24 -19.02
C LEU A 252 -4.57 -1.00 -19.83
N ASP A 253 -4.60 -0.80 -21.15
CA ASP A 253 -5.58 -1.46 -22.03
C ASP A 253 -5.49 -2.98 -21.99
N ASP A 254 -4.28 -3.52 -21.83
CA ASP A 254 -4.03 -4.96 -21.66
C ASP A 254 -4.50 -5.43 -20.27
N LEU A 255 -4.15 -4.68 -19.22
CA LEU A 255 -4.51 -5.01 -17.84
C LEU A 255 -6.03 -5.07 -17.61
N VAL A 256 -6.78 -4.14 -18.22
CA VAL A 256 -8.22 -3.97 -17.95
C VAL A 256 -9.11 -4.74 -18.94
N GLY A 257 -8.51 -5.40 -19.93
CA GLY A 257 -9.21 -6.18 -20.95
C GLY A 257 -9.85 -5.34 -22.06
N ILE A 258 -9.37 -4.12 -22.32
CA ILE A 258 -9.86 -3.30 -23.44
C ILE A 258 -9.53 -3.97 -24.77
N ARG A 259 -8.32 -4.51 -24.91
CA ARG A 259 -7.92 -5.17 -26.16
C ARG A 259 -8.70 -6.43 -26.48
N ASP A 260 -9.35 -7.02 -25.48
CA ASP A 260 -10.22 -8.19 -25.64
C ASP A 260 -11.69 -7.81 -25.90
N ALA A 261 -12.05 -6.53 -25.77
CA ALA A 261 -13.41 -6.07 -26.00
C ALA A 261 -13.74 -6.02 -27.51
N ASP A 262 -15.02 -6.23 -27.84
CA ASP A 262 -15.50 -6.17 -29.22
C ASP A 262 -15.72 -4.71 -29.69
N CYS A 263 -15.02 -4.34 -30.76
CA CYS A 263 -15.05 -3.06 -31.47
C CYS A 263 -15.52 -3.21 -32.93
N GLY A 264 -16.61 -3.96 -33.13
CA GLY A 264 -17.24 -4.16 -34.43
C GLY A 264 -16.77 -5.45 -35.10
N HIS A 265 -16.94 -6.58 -34.41
CA HIS A 265 -16.47 -7.91 -34.79
C HIS A 265 -14.93 -8.03 -34.86
N ARG A 266 -14.24 -7.20 -34.09
CA ARG A 266 -12.78 -7.22 -33.94
C ARG A 266 -12.39 -6.80 -32.53
N PRO A 267 -11.23 -7.25 -32.02
CA PRO A 267 -10.67 -6.68 -30.79
C PRO A 267 -10.46 -5.17 -30.93
N CYS A 268 -10.67 -4.43 -29.84
CA CYS A 268 -10.32 -3.02 -29.79
C CYS A 268 -8.80 -2.84 -29.80
N GLY A 269 -8.28 -1.83 -30.50
CA GLY A 269 -6.84 -1.58 -30.57
C GLY A 269 -6.28 -0.93 -29.29
N ASP A 270 -7.01 0.05 -28.77
CA ASP A 270 -6.66 0.85 -27.60
C ASP A 270 -7.92 1.46 -26.95
N TRP A 271 -7.70 2.30 -25.94
CA TRP A 271 -8.78 3.01 -25.25
C TRP A 271 -9.63 3.92 -26.15
N GLU A 272 -9.02 4.65 -27.10
CA GLU A 272 -9.75 5.55 -28.00
C GLU A 272 -10.68 4.73 -28.91
N ASP A 273 -10.17 3.63 -29.45
CA ASP A 273 -10.94 2.70 -30.25
C ASP A 273 -12.09 2.06 -29.45
N PHE A 274 -11.83 1.59 -28.23
CA PHE A 274 -12.87 1.12 -27.32
C PHE A 274 -13.96 2.18 -27.09
N ARG A 275 -13.55 3.41 -26.78
CA ARG A 275 -14.48 4.51 -26.49
C ARG A 275 -15.44 4.76 -27.66
N HIS A 276 -14.96 4.70 -28.89
CA HIS A 276 -15.76 5.05 -30.06
C HIS A 276 -16.50 3.84 -30.65
N ASN A 277 -15.88 2.67 -30.66
CA ASN A 277 -16.30 1.56 -31.50
C ASN A 277 -16.81 0.33 -30.72
N CYS A 278 -16.81 0.33 -29.38
CA CYS A 278 -17.30 -0.85 -28.66
C CYS A 278 -18.78 -1.14 -28.97
N THR A 279 -19.11 -2.42 -29.13
CA THR A 279 -20.45 -2.90 -29.50
C THR A 279 -21.35 -3.16 -28.28
N HIS A 280 -20.72 -3.38 -27.12
CA HIS A 280 -21.36 -3.66 -25.84
C HIS A 280 -22.17 -2.46 -25.32
N SER A 281 -23.49 -2.55 -25.42
CA SER A 281 -24.42 -1.48 -25.03
C SER A 281 -24.38 -1.14 -23.54
N GLU A 282 -23.95 -2.08 -22.69
CA GLU A 282 -23.77 -1.92 -21.26
C GLU A 282 -22.67 -0.93 -20.90
N TYR A 283 -21.67 -0.75 -21.77
CA TYR A 283 -20.61 0.26 -21.59
C TYR A 283 -21.04 1.64 -22.08
N ARG A 284 -22.18 1.76 -22.76
CA ARG A 284 -22.72 3.03 -23.28
C ARG A 284 -23.63 3.73 -22.27
N ARG A 285 -23.21 3.70 -20.99
CA ARG A 285 -23.93 4.22 -19.83
C ARG A 285 -22.98 4.99 -18.91
N GLN A 286 -23.43 6.10 -18.35
CA GLN A 286 -22.72 6.85 -17.31
C GLN A 286 -23.71 7.42 -16.29
N PHE A 287 -23.23 7.79 -15.10
CA PHE A 287 -24.02 8.50 -14.11
C PHE A 287 -24.14 9.99 -14.45
N THR A 288 -25.26 10.59 -14.09
CA THR A 288 -25.40 12.04 -14.01
C THR A 288 -24.70 12.54 -12.74
N GLY A 289 -23.94 13.64 -12.86
CA GLY A 289 -23.23 14.22 -11.71
C GLY A 289 -24.16 14.72 -10.58
N ARG A 290 -25.46 14.88 -10.85
CA ARG A 290 -26.49 15.20 -9.84
C ARG A 290 -27.52 14.07 -9.82
N GLY A 291 -27.70 13.43 -8.66
CA GLY A 291 -28.73 12.41 -8.45
C GLY A 291 -28.30 10.98 -8.75
N GLY A 292 -27.24 10.78 -9.54
CA GLY A 292 -26.72 9.43 -9.83
C GLY A 292 -27.65 8.59 -10.71
N GLU A 293 -28.52 9.25 -11.48
CA GLU A 293 -29.31 8.60 -12.52
C GLU A 293 -28.37 8.11 -13.62
N THR A 294 -28.64 6.93 -14.19
CA THR A 294 -27.88 6.48 -15.35
C THR A 294 -28.46 7.07 -16.64
N ARG A 295 -27.60 7.62 -17.51
CA ARG A 295 -27.97 8.03 -18.88
C ARG A 295 -27.21 7.23 -19.93
N ARG A 296 -27.85 7.00 -21.08
CA ARG A 296 -27.20 6.42 -22.26
C ARG A 296 -26.31 7.46 -22.94
N VAL A 297 -25.16 7.01 -23.43
CA VAL A 297 -24.19 7.84 -24.15
C VAL A 297 -23.81 7.20 -25.49
N HIS A 298 -23.24 8.00 -26.40
CA HIS A 298 -22.81 7.54 -27.73
C HIS A 298 -21.37 7.01 -27.76
N TYR A 299 -20.73 6.87 -26.59
CA TYR A 299 -19.38 6.35 -26.42
C TYR A 299 -19.36 5.30 -25.31
N CYS A 300 -18.31 4.50 -25.25
CA CYS A 300 -18.12 3.48 -24.24
C CYS A 300 -17.34 4.03 -23.04
N VAL A 301 -17.78 3.65 -21.86
CA VAL A 301 -17.28 4.10 -20.56
C VAL A 301 -16.45 2.98 -19.95
N GLU A 302 -15.17 3.27 -19.68
CA GLU A 302 -14.26 2.32 -19.05
C GLU A 302 -14.64 2.08 -17.59
N TYR A 303 -14.97 3.12 -16.85
CA TYR A 303 -15.44 3.03 -15.48
C TYR A 303 -16.24 4.26 -15.08
N ASP A 304 -17.29 4.05 -14.29
CA ASP A 304 -17.99 5.11 -13.60
C ASP A 304 -18.57 4.60 -12.28
N ILE A 305 -18.77 5.49 -11.32
CA ILE A 305 -19.36 5.17 -10.01
C ILE A 305 -20.46 6.15 -9.64
N HIS A 306 -21.48 5.67 -8.94
CA HIS A 306 -22.55 6.50 -8.43
C HIS A 306 -21.98 7.68 -7.60
N PRO A 307 -22.43 8.93 -7.81
CA PRO A 307 -21.91 10.11 -7.13
C PRO A 307 -21.91 10.02 -5.60
N ALA A 308 -22.90 9.34 -5.00
CA ALA A 308 -22.98 9.08 -3.56
C ALA A 308 -21.76 8.30 -3.01
N CYS A 309 -21.11 7.49 -3.85
CA CYS A 309 -19.93 6.69 -3.52
C CYS A 309 -18.63 7.32 -4.02
N ALA A 310 -18.68 8.43 -4.76
CA ALA A 310 -17.50 9.04 -5.38
C ALA A 310 -16.46 9.50 -4.34
N ALA A 311 -16.92 10.09 -3.24
CA ALA A 311 -16.09 10.60 -2.15
C ALA A 311 -15.72 9.54 -1.10
N GLY A 312 -16.40 8.40 -1.07
CA GLY A 312 -16.08 7.30 -0.16
C GLY A 312 -17.15 6.23 -0.08
N CYS A 313 -16.74 5.04 0.32
CA CYS A 313 -17.54 3.82 0.38
C CYS A 313 -18.30 3.63 1.70
N HIS A 314 -17.94 4.41 2.73
CA HIS A 314 -18.51 4.26 4.08
C HIS A 314 -19.61 5.27 4.41
N GLY A 315 -19.85 6.24 3.53
CA GLY A 315 -20.92 7.24 3.68
C GLY A 315 -22.30 6.58 3.67
N ALA A 316 -23.24 7.15 4.43
CA ALA A 316 -24.60 6.61 4.56
C ALA A 316 -25.29 6.48 3.19
N ASP A 317 -25.16 7.50 2.34
CA ASP A 317 -25.75 7.50 1.00
C ASP A 317 -25.15 6.39 0.13
N CYS A 318 -23.82 6.20 0.16
CA CYS A 318 -23.19 5.11 -0.59
C CYS A 318 -23.65 3.74 -0.09
N LYS A 319 -23.76 3.55 1.23
CA LYS A 319 -24.26 2.31 1.81
C LYS A 319 -25.71 2.02 1.39
N ALA A 320 -26.55 3.05 1.29
CA ALA A 320 -27.93 2.90 0.84
C ALA A 320 -28.00 2.40 -0.61
N VAL A 321 -27.19 2.97 -1.51
CA VAL A 321 -27.13 2.52 -2.92
C VAL A 321 -26.50 1.12 -3.03
N LEU A 322 -25.45 0.83 -2.26
CA LEU A 322 -24.86 -0.52 -2.21
C LEU A 322 -25.87 -1.57 -1.74
N ALA A 323 -26.71 -1.23 -0.76
CA ALA A 323 -27.73 -2.12 -0.22
C ALA A 323 -28.92 -2.33 -1.17
N SER A 324 -29.21 -1.39 -2.07
CA SER A 324 -30.29 -1.57 -3.05
C SER A 324 -29.93 -2.57 -4.15
N GLY A 325 -28.63 -2.83 -4.35
CA GLY A 325 -28.14 -3.70 -5.43
C GLY A 325 -28.28 -3.07 -6.82
N ASP A 326 -28.77 -1.83 -6.91
CA ASP A 326 -28.78 -1.06 -8.14
C ASP A 326 -27.35 -0.81 -8.59
N GLY A 327 -27.10 -0.80 -9.91
CA GLY A 327 -25.76 -0.70 -10.46
C GLY A 327 -25.01 0.53 -9.94
N VAL A 328 -24.24 0.37 -8.85
CA VAL A 328 -23.40 1.40 -8.20
C VAL A 328 -22.25 1.78 -9.13
N GLU A 329 -21.86 0.87 -10.00
CA GLU A 329 -20.70 1.01 -10.88
C GLU A 329 -21.04 0.56 -12.30
N LEU A 330 -20.43 1.25 -13.26
CA LEU A 330 -20.59 1.03 -14.69
C LEU A 330 -19.22 0.81 -15.34
N GLY A 331 -19.22 0.31 -16.57
CA GLY A 331 -18.01 0.07 -17.35
C GLY A 331 -17.42 -1.32 -17.18
N LEU A 332 -16.11 -1.44 -17.37
CA LEU A 332 -15.39 -2.71 -17.46
C LEU A 332 -15.39 -3.47 -16.13
N PRO A 333 -15.55 -4.82 -16.16
CA PRO A 333 -15.56 -5.64 -14.95
C PRO A 333 -14.32 -5.49 -14.06
N PHE A 334 -13.15 -5.26 -14.65
CA PHE A 334 -11.89 -5.07 -13.91
C PHE A 334 -12.02 -3.96 -12.85
N TRP A 335 -12.71 -2.85 -13.17
CA TRP A 335 -12.86 -1.72 -12.27
C TRP A 335 -14.05 -1.83 -11.31
N ARG A 336 -14.94 -2.84 -11.45
CA ARG A 336 -16.08 -3.00 -10.53
C ARG A 336 -15.72 -3.64 -9.19
N GLY A 337 -16.43 -3.27 -8.14
CA GLY A 337 -16.16 -3.56 -6.73
C GLY A 337 -15.19 -2.58 -6.10
N ARG A 338 -15.25 -1.26 -6.39
CA ARG A 338 -14.33 -0.29 -5.76
C ARG A 338 -14.50 -0.23 -4.25
N CYS A 339 -15.73 -0.41 -3.77
CA CYS A 339 -16.06 -0.42 -2.35
C CYS A 339 -15.90 -1.78 -1.66
N ASP A 340 -15.45 -2.79 -2.40
CA ASP A 340 -15.09 -4.11 -1.87
C ASP A 340 -13.57 -4.18 -1.69
N ALA A 341 -13.13 -4.24 -0.42
CA ALA A 341 -11.73 -4.32 -0.07
C ALA A 341 -11.04 -5.57 -0.64
N THR A 342 -11.74 -6.71 -0.64
CA THR A 342 -11.23 -7.94 -1.27
C THR A 342 -11.09 -7.72 -2.78
N ALA A 343 -12.07 -7.14 -3.48
CA ALA A 343 -11.94 -6.81 -4.90
C ALA A 343 -10.73 -5.91 -5.22
N ASN A 344 -10.41 -4.96 -4.35
CA ASN A 344 -9.22 -4.14 -4.54
C ASN A 344 -7.92 -4.96 -4.41
N VAL A 345 -7.85 -5.90 -3.47
CA VAL A 345 -6.73 -6.87 -3.39
C VAL A 345 -6.69 -7.77 -4.64
N ARG A 346 -7.84 -8.20 -5.18
CA ARG A 346 -7.89 -8.98 -6.45
C ARG A 346 -7.28 -8.23 -7.63
N ARG A 347 -7.46 -6.91 -7.69
CA ARG A 347 -6.83 -6.06 -8.72
C ARG A 347 -5.33 -5.94 -8.48
N MET A 348 -4.92 -5.86 -7.22
CA MET A 348 -3.50 -5.85 -6.86
C MET A 348 -2.81 -7.14 -7.33
N GLU A 349 -3.40 -8.30 -7.07
CA GLU A 349 -2.83 -9.58 -7.52
C GLU A 349 -2.80 -9.74 -9.04
N GLN A 350 -3.80 -9.21 -9.75
CA GLN A 350 -3.80 -9.16 -11.22
C GLN A 350 -2.66 -8.29 -11.75
N LEU A 351 -2.47 -7.10 -11.17
CA LEU A 351 -1.36 -6.23 -11.54
C LEU A 351 0.00 -6.88 -11.22
N ALA A 352 0.13 -7.51 -10.06
CA ALA A 352 1.34 -8.23 -9.65
C ALA A 352 1.63 -9.38 -10.62
N HIS A 353 0.61 -10.13 -11.02
CA HIS A 353 0.73 -11.19 -12.00
C HIS A 353 1.17 -10.67 -13.37
N ALA A 354 0.59 -9.55 -13.84
CA ALA A 354 0.96 -8.93 -15.11
C ALA A 354 2.43 -8.48 -15.11
N PHE A 355 2.96 -8.08 -13.96
CA PHE A 355 4.39 -7.82 -13.74
C PHE A 355 5.22 -9.06 -13.36
N ARG A 356 4.66 -10.26 -13.56
CA ARG A 356 5.30 -11.57 -13.37
C ARG A 356 5.80 -11.82 -11.95
N VAL A 357 5.12 -11.27 -10.93
CA VAL A 357 5.43 -11.57 -9.52
C VAL A 357 5.13 -13.04 -9.22
N PRO A 358 6.13 -13.85 -8.79
CA PRO A 358 5.90 -15.25 -8.45
C PRO A 358 4.93 -15.40 -7.29
N GLY A 359 3.95 -16.27 -7.46
CA GLY A 359 2.95 -16.56 -6.43
C GLY A 359 1.76 -15.59 -6.37
N ALA A 360 1.67 -14.61 -7.28
CA ALA A 360 0.59 -13.63 -7.27
C ALA A 360 -0.82 -14.21 -7.39
N ARG A 361 -0.97 -15.36 -8.08
CA ARG A 361 -2.29 -16.00 -8.31
C ARG A 361 -2.64 -17.12 -7.34
N ASN A 362 -1.69 -17.57 -6.52
CA ASN A 362 -1.87 -18.79 -5.72
C ASN A 362 -1.32 -18.68 -4.29
N GLN A 363 -0.71 -17.55 -3.92
CA GLN A 363 -0.10 -17.32 -2.61
C GLN A 363 -0.38 -15.91 -2.05
N HIS A 364 -1.31 -15.15 -2.65
CA HIS A 364 -1.60 -13.76 -2.31
C HIS A 364 -0.35 -12.86 -2.27
N ARG A 365 0.63 -13.14 -3.15
CA ARG A 365 1.88 -12.39 -3.22
C ARG A 365 1.74 -11.21 -4.18
N ILE A 366 1.71 -10.00 -3.65
CA ILE A 366 1.67 -8.76 -4.45
C ILE A 366 3.06 -8.14 -4.68
N HIS A 367 4.11 -8.79 -4.16
CA HIS A 367 5.50 -8.35 -4.29
C HIS A 367 6.44 -9.54 -4.49
N ASP A 368 7.56 -9.29 -5.17
CA ASP A 368 8.63 -10.27 -5.37
C ASP A 368 9.31 -10.61 -4.03
N GLU A 369 9.46 -11.91 -3.76
CA GLU A 369 10.10 -12.42 -2.55
C GLU A 369 11.56 -11.99 -2.43
N ALA A 370 12.24 -11.76 -3.57
CA ALA A 370 13.61 -11.26 -3.60
C ALA A 370 13.76 -9.89 -2.89
N LEU A 371 12.69 -9.08 -2.82
CA LEU A 371 12.70 -7.81 -2.09
C LEU A 371 12.88 -8.02 -0.58
N TYR A 372 12.35 -9.12 -0.05
CA TYR A 372 12.33 -9.42 1.40
C TYR A 372 13.41 -10.40 1.82
N ALA A 373 13.89 -11.24 0.91
CA ALA A 373 14.97 -12.20 1.16
C ALA A 373 16.34 -11.54 1.38
N SER A 374 16.44 -10.21 1.26
CA SER A 374 17.67 -9.43 1.46
C SER A 374 18.25 -9.48 2.88
N GLY A 375 17.58 -10.16 3.82
CA GLY A 375 18.02 -10.32 5.21
C GLY A 375 18.02 -9.01 6.00
N LYS A 376 17.34 -7.97 5.49
CA LYS A 376 17.33 -6.64 6.09
C LYS A 376 16.34 -6.57 7.23
N THR A 377 16.87 -6.28 8.41
CA THR A 377 16.09 -6.18 9.64
C THR A 377 15.06 -5.05 9.55
N CYS A 378 13.86 -5.31 10.04
CA CYS A 378 12.87 -4.30 10.40
C CYS A 378 13.02 -3.80 11.83
N ARG A 379 14.00 -4.32 12.58
CA ARG A 379 14.22 -4.00 13.98
C ARG A 379 15.62 -3.39 14.14
N PRO A 380 15.83 -2.13 13.73
CA PRO A 380 17.09 -1.43 14.01
C PRO A 380 17.30 -1.35 15.53
N ALA A 381 18.55 -1.35 15.99
CA ALA A 381 18.82 -1.32 17.42
C ALA A 381 18.30 -0.02 18.03
N GLY A 382 17.78 -0.12 19.25
CA GLY A 382 17.18 1.01 19.96
C GLY A 382 15.78 1.42 19.49
N SER A 383 15.26 0.89 18.38
CA SER A 383 13.87 1.18 17.98
C SER A 383 12.87 0.33 18.76
N LEU A 384 11.92 1.01 19.40
CA LEU A 384 10.77 0.38 20.07
C LEU A 384 9.60 0.09 19.11
N ALA A 385 9.63 0.63 17.89
CA ALA A 385 8.51 0.53 16.94
C ALA A 385 8.25 -0.90 16.45
N CYS A 386 9.28 -1.76 16.52
CA CYS A 386 9.28 -3.13 16.04
C CYS A 386 9.77 -4.11 17.11
N LEU A 387 9.61 -3.73 18.39
CA LEU A 387 9.98 -4.55 19.54
C LEU A 387 8.71 -5.11 20.19
N PRO A 388 8.34 -6.38 19.91
CA PRO A 388 7.10 -6.94 20.39
C PRO A 388 7.14 -7.19 21.90
N VAL A 389 6.01 -6.92 22.58
CA VAL A 389 5.78 -7.34 23.96
C VAL A 389 4.96 -8.64 23.94
N PRO A 390 5.45 -9.76 24.50
CA PRO A 390 4.81 -11.08 24.38
C PRO A 390 3.32 -11.10 24.73
N ALA A 391 2.94 -10.47 25.85
CA ALA A 391 1.55 -10.43 26.29
C ALA A 391 0.64 -9.58 25.38
N ARG A 392 1.19 -8.61 24.63
CA ARG A 392 0.42 -7.67 23.80
C ARG A 392 0.37 -8.05 22.32
N GLY A 393 1.09 -9.10 21.91
CA GLY A 393 1.09 -9.56 20.52
C GLY A 393 1.71 -8.56 19.54
N GLY A 394 2.57 -7.64 20.00
CA GLY A 394 3.22 -6.66 19.12
C GLY A 394 3.79 -5.43 19.84
N PRO A 395 4.22 -4.41 19.09
CA PRO A 395 4.27 -4.39 17.63
C PRO A 395 5.42 -5.25 17.07
N TYR A 396 5.10 -6.10 16.11
CA TYR A 396 6.09 -6.65 15.17
C TYR A 396 6.15 -5.73 13.96
N CYS A 397 7.11 -5.91 13.06
CA CYS A 397 7.19 -5.21 11.79
C CYS A 397 7.41 -6.19 10.66
N SER A 398 6.77 -5.96 9.51
CA SER A 398 6.91 -6.80 8.34
C SER A 398 6.96 -5.97 7.07
N ARG A 399 7.80 -6.39 6.13
CA ARG A 399 7.88 -5.81 4.78
C ARG A 399 6.86 -6.40 3.82
N GLN A 400 6.24 -7.52 4.19
CA GLN A 400 5.46 -8.35 3.29
C GLN A 400 4.25 -7.65 2.64
N PHE A 401 3.82 -6.50 3.17
CA PHE A 401 2.71 -5.74 2.62
C PHE A 401 3.10 -4.84 1.44
N SER A 402 4.26 -4.18 1.48
CA SER A 402 4.61 -3.12 0.52
C SER A 402 6.11 -2.88 0.29
N GLY A 403 7.01 -3.67 0.90
CA GLY A 403 8.44 -3.31 0.97
C GLY A 403 8.82 -2.51 2.22
N VAL A 404 7.87 -1.76 2.77
CA VAL A 404 8.05 -0.89 3.94
C VAL A 404 7.93 -1.72 5.22
N CYS A 405 8.83 -1.53 6.19
CA CYS A 405 8.61 -2.05 7.54
C CYS A 405 7.41 -1.36 8.17
N LEU A 406 6.28 -2.05 8.16
CA LEU A 406 5.06 -1.58 8.78
C LEU A 406 4.82 -2.37 10.06
N PRO A 407 4.45 -1.69 11.17
CA PRO A 407 4.04 -2.39 12.37
C PRO A 407 2.79 -3.24 12.11
N CYS A 408 2.79 -4.44 12.65
CA CYS A 408 1.67 -5.38 12.62
C CYS A 408 1.52 -6.05 13.99
N PHE A 409 0.35 -6.66 14.22
CA PHE A 409 0.04 -7.30 15.49
C PHE A 409 -0.48 -8.72 15.30
N ILE A 410 -0.20 -9.57 16.29
CA ILE A 410 -0.77 -10.91 16.42
C ILE A 410 -2.05 -10.76 17.25
N PRO A 411 -3.24 -10.97 16.65
CA PRO A 411 -4.50 -10.92 17.37
C PRO A 411 -4.61 -12.04 18.42
N GLY A 412 -5.44 -11.85 19.45
CA GLY A 412 -5.72 -12.88 20.47
C GLY A 412 -4.62 -13.10 21.52
N SER A 413 -3.62 -12.23 21.59
CA SER A 413 -2.65 -12.25 22.70
C SER A 413 -3.30 -11.85 24.03
N ALA A 414 -2.80 -12.35 25.15
CA ALA A 414 -3.41 -12.25 26.49
C ALA A 414 -3.76 -10.84 26.97
N GLN A 415 -3.02 -9.82 26.53
CA GLN A 415 -3.20 -8.39 26.84
C GLN A 415 -3.18 -7.54 25.57
N GLY A 416 -3.43 -8.16 24.41
CA GLY A 416 -3.45 -7.47 23.13
C GLY A 416 -4.67 -6.57 22.97
N PRO A 417 -4.63 -5.59 22.07
CA PRO A 417 -5.83 -4.85 21.71
C PRO A 417 -6.84 -5.80 21.07
N ALA A 418 -8.13 -5.62 21.38
CA ALA A 418 -9.21 -6.41 20.77
C ALA A 418 -9.22 -6.29 19.23
N ARG A 419 -8.72 -5.17 18.69
CA ARG A 419 -8.51 -4.93 17.26
C ARG A 419 -7.20 -4.20 17.04
N ALA A 420 -6.17 -4.96 16.69
CA ALA A 420 -4.84 -4.44 16.38
C ALA A 420 -4.53 -4.79 14.91
N GLU A 421 -4.92 -3.91 14.00
CA GLU A 421 -4.67 -4.08 12.57
C GLU A 421 -3.51 -3.19 12.11
N PRO A 422 -2.75 -3.59 11.08
CA PRO A 422 -2.91 -4.83 10.31
C PRO A 422 -2.40 -6.07 11.07
N PHE A 423 -3.00 -7.22 10.78
CA PHE A 423 -2.51 -8.50 11.32
C PHE A 423 -1.19 -8.89 10.65
N CYS A 424 -0.27 -9.45 11.44
CA CYS A 424 0.99 -9.93 10.89
C CYS A 424 0.79 -11.11 9.95
N PRO A 425 1.69 -11.30 8.97
CA PRO A 425 1.78 -12.57 8.26
C PRO A 425 2.01 -13.74 9.22
N LEU A 426 1.43 -14.90 8.93
CA LEU A 426 1.53 -16.09 9.79
C LEU A 426 2.97 -16.54 10.08
N ASP A 427 3.91 -16.21 9.19
CA ASP A 427 5.33 -16.54 9.29
C ASP A 427 6.18 -15.42 9.93
N VAL A 428 5.57 -14.37 10.50
CA VAL A 428 6.32 -13.26 11.14
C VAL A 428 7.28 -13.76 12.23
N LEU A 429 6.91 -14.81 12.95
CA LEU A 429 7.72 -15.39 14.02
C LEU A 429 8.91 -16.23 13.50
N ALA A 430 8.90 -16.59 12.22
CA ALA A 430 10.00 -17.27 11.55
C ALA A 430 11.02 -16.29 10.94
N ALA A 431 10.67 -14.99 10.83
CA ALA A 431 11.58 -13.98 10.33
C ALA A 431 12.81 -13.82 11.25
N ASP A 432 13.96 -13.51 10.66
CA ASP A 432 15.24 -13.39 11.39
C ASP A 432 15.19 -12.38 12.55
N ASP A 433 14.36 -11.33 12.41
CA ASP A 433 14.15 -10.30 13.43
C ASP A 433 13.51 -10.83 14.73
N TYR A 434 12.72 -11.90 14.62
CA TYR A 434 11.82 -12.36 15.67
C TYR A 434 12.07 -13.80 16.10
N ARG A 435 12.84 -14.58 15.32
CA ARG A 435 13.11 -16.00 15.61
C ARG A 435 13.72 -16.25 17.00
N MET A 436 14.52 -15.29 17.49
CA MET A 436 15.20 -15.37 18.80
C MET A 436 14.47 -14.63 19.93
N LEU A 437 13.35 -13.97 19.64
CA LEU A 437 12.60 -13.23 20.65
C LEU A 437 11.60 -14.13 21.38
N PRO A 438 11.21 -13.77 22.62
CA PRO A 438 10.13 -14.46 23.31
C PRO A 438 8.86 -14.49 22.45
N ARG A 439 8.25 -15.69 22.38
CA ARG A 439 7.01 -15.92 21.64
C ARG A 439 5.83 -15.17 22.28
N PRO A 440 4.80 -14.77 21.51
CA PRO A 440 3.60 -14.16 22.06
C PRO A 440 2.90 -15.11 23.06
N ILE A 441 2.25 -14.52 24.06
CA ILE A 441 1.43 -15.26 25.03
C ILE A 441 -0.02 -15.14 24.56
N CYS A 442 -0.59 -16.26 24.09
CA CYS A 442 -1.98 -16.29 23.64
C CYS A 442 -2.95 -16.27 24.83
N GLY A 443 -4.06 -15.54 24.70
CA GLY A 443 -5.13 -15.54 25.70
C GLY A 443 -5.95 -16.83 25.69
N SER A 444 -5.89 -17.57 24.59
CA SER A 444 -6.67 -18.77 24.31
C SER A 444 -5.90 -19.71 23.37
N ARG A 445 -6.30 -20.99 23.34
CA ARG A 445 -5.86 -21.99 22.37
C ARG A 445 -6.90 -22.27 21.29
N GLU A 446 -8.04 -21.57 21.32
CA GLU A 446 -9.08 -21.66 20.30
C GLU A 446 -8.57 -21.02 19.00
N PRO A 447 -8.61 -21.74 17.86
CA PRO A 447 -8.16 -21.20 16.57
C PRO A 447 -8.86 -19.91 16.13
N ARG A 448 -10.14 -19.71 16.46
CA ARG A 448 -10.90 -18.47 16.15
C ARG A 448 -10.29 -17.22 16.77
N ASP A 449 -9.53 -17.36 17.85
CA ASP A 449 -8.79 -16.28 18.51
C ASP A 449 -7.44 -15.99 17.85
N LEU A 450 -7.05 -16.79 16.83
CA LEU A 450 -5.97 -16.58 15.88
C LEU A 450 -4.53 -16.65 16.44
N CYS A 451 -4.26 -16.24 17.68
CA CYS A 451 -2.89 -16.18 18.24
C CYS A 451 -2.16 -17.52 18.15
N CYS A 452 -2.84 -18.60 18.53
CA CYS A 452 -2.24 -19.94 18.56
C CYS A 452 -1.83 -20.43 17.16
N LEU A 453 -2.39 -19.87 16.08
CA LEU A 453 -2.06 -20.24 14.70
C LEU A 453 -0.61 -19.88 14.36
N TYR A 454 -0.11 -18.77 14.90
CA TYR A 454 1.28 -18.33 14.72
C TYR A 454 2.27 -19.23 15.47
N LEU A 455 1.81 -19.90 16.52
CA LEU A 455 2.62 -20.80 17.35
C LEU A 455 2.49 -22.26 16.94
N GLY A 456 1.47 -22.62 16.16
CA GLY A 456 1.12 -24.01 15.89
C GLY A 456 0.65 -24.77 17.13
N THR A 457 0.02 -24.07 18.10
CA THR A 457 -0.38 -24.65 19.39
C THR A 457 -1.89 -24.70 19.60
N CYS A 458 -2.67 -24.40 18.57
CA CYS A 458 -4.13 -24.42 18.67
C CYS A 458 -4.69 -25.81 18.96
N ASP A 459 -5.87 -25.85 19.57
CA ASP A 459 -6.65 -27.07 19.70
C ASP A 459 -7.46 -27.34 18.41
N GLY A 460 -7.71 -28.61 18.10
CA GLY A 460 -8.46 -29.04 16.91
C GLY A 460 -7.61 -29.71 15.82
N GLU A 461 -8.22 -29.98 14.67
CA GLU A 461 -7.60 -30.64 13.51
C GLU A 461 -7.59 -29.71 12.30
N ALA A 462 -6.45 -29.62 11.62
CA ALA A 462 -6.25 -28.75 10.46
C ALA A 462 -6.43 -29.48 9.12
N ASP A 463 -6.48 -30.82 9.11
CA ASP A 463 -6.86 -31.60 7.94
C ASP A 463 -8.27 -31.18 7.46
N PRO A 464 -8.44 -30.67 6.22
CA PRO A 464 -9.73 -30.21 5.72
C PRO A 464 -10.82 -31.28 5.66
N GLU A 465 -10.48 -32.58 5.73
CA GLU A 465 -11.46 -33.68 5.82
C GLU A 465 -11.95 -33.95 7.24
N GLN A 466 -11.23 -33.47 8.26
CA GLN A 466 -11.48 -33.79 9.67
C GLN A 466 -11.77 -32.54 10.52
N ALA A 467 -11.33 -31.36 10.07
CA ALA A 467 -11.57 -30.09 10.72
C ALA A 467 -13.07 -29.89 11.04
N SER A 468 -13.34 -29.32 12.22
CA SER A 468 -14.69 -28.97 12.68
C SER A 468 -15.35 -27.98 11.73
N LEU A 469 -16.64 -28.15 11.46
CA LEU A 469 -17.38 -27.27 10.54
C LEU A 469 -17.89 -26.02 11.28
N ASP A 470 -16.97 -25.30 11.92
CA ASP A 470 -17.18 -24.06 12.67
C ASP A 470 -16.05 -23.05 12.41
N ASP A 471 -16.02 -21.97 13.18
CA ASP A 471 -15.02 -20.90 13.06
C ASP A 471 -13.59 -21.40 13.37
N ASP A 472 -13.45 -22.39 14.25
CA ASP A 472 -12.15 -22.93 14.64
C ASP A 472 -11.54 -23.76 13.51
N GLY A 473 -12.33 -24.66 12.91
CA GLY A 473 -11.87 -25.44 11.76
C GLY A 473 -11.59 -24.57 10.54
N LEU A 474 -12.38 -23.51 10.31
CA LEU A 474 -12.08 -22.52 9.26
C LEU A 474 -10.71 -21.88 9.49
N ALA A 475 -10.44 -21.41 10.71
CA ALA A 475 -9.19 -20.73 11.04
C ALA A 475 -7.97 -21.66 10.89
N LEU A 476 -8.08 -22.92 11.32
CA LEU A 476 -7.03 -23.93 11.15
C LEU A 476 -6.75 -24.23 9.68
N VAL A 477 -7.78 -24.47 8.87
CA VAL A 477 -7.63 -24.76 7.44
C VAL A 477 -7.09 -23.53 6.69
N ALA A 478 -7.55 -22.33 7.03
CA ALA A 478 -7.05 -21.08 6.45
C ALA A 478 -5.55 -20.87 6.72
N ALA A 479 -5.08 -21.21 7.92
CA ALA A 479 -3.67 -21.07 8.29
C ALA A 479 -2.71 -21.95 7.47
N ARG A 480 -3.23 -23.02 6.84
CA ARG A 480 -2.47 -23.85 5.90
C ARG A 480 -2.14 -23.15 4.58
N ARG A 481 -2.81 -22.03 4.28
CA ARG A 481 -2.58 -21.21 3.07
C ARG A 481 -2.62 -22.03 1.79
N ASN A 482 -3.60 -22.95 1.70
CA ASN A 482 -3.74 -23.88 0.59
C ASN A 482 -5.17 -23.84 0.04
N THR A 483 -5.31 -23.37 -1.21
CA THR A 483 -6.62 -23.24 -1.88
C THR A 483 -7.37 -24.57 -2.00
N ARG A 484 -6.67 -25.69 -2.23
CA ARG A 484 -7.31 -26.99 -2.37
C ARG A 484 -7.90 -27.45 -1.04
N ASP A 485 -7.15 -27.28 0.04
CA ASP A 485 -7.59 -27.64 1.39
C ASP A 485 -8.78 -26.77 1.80
N MET A 486 -8.71 -25.45 1.55
CA MET A 486 -9.82 -24.54 1.83
C MET A 486 -11.08 -24.88 1.01
N ALA A 487 -10.94 -25.20 -0.27
CA ALA A 487 -12.09 -25.56 -1.11
C ALA A 487 -12.79 -26.83 -0.61
N ARG A 488 -12.01 -27.84 -0.19
CA ARG A 488 -12.52 -29.08 0.39
C ARG A 488 -13.24 -28.85 1.71
N PHE A 489 -12.68 -28.02 2.58
CA PHE A 489 -13.35 -27.62 3.83
C PHE A 489 -14.67 -26.89 3.56
N LEU A 490 -14.67 -25.87 2.69
CA LEU A 490 -15.86 -25.11 2.34
C LEU A 490 -16.93 -25.97 1.67
N GLN A 491 -16.53 -26.97 0.87
CA GLN A 491 -17.47 -27.94 0.29
C GLN A 491 -18.21 -28.72 1.39
N ARG A 492 -17.48 -29.29 2.36
CA ARG A 492 -18.07 -30.01 3.51
C ARG A 492 -18.98 -29.10 4.32
N ALA A 493 -18.50 -27.90 4.67
CA ALA A 493 -19.27 -26.91 5.42
C ALA A 493 -20.55 -26.47 4.68
N ALA A 494 -20.46 -26.28 3.36
CA ALA A 494 -21.61 -25.93 2.54
C ALA A 494 -22.67 -27.04 2.52
N VAL A 495 -22.26 -28.31 2.38
CA VAL A 495 -23.18 -29.46 2.46
C VAL A 495 -23.85 -29.53 3.82
N ALA A 496 -23.08 -29.41 4.91
CA ALA A 496 -23.63 -29.43 6.27
C ALA A 496 -24.60 -28.26 6.53
N ALA A 497 -24.39 -27.12 5.90
CA ALA A 497 -25.27 -25.95 5.96
C ALA A 497 -26.45 -25.99 4.96
N GLY A 498 -26.65 -27.08 4.21
CA GLY A 498 -27.71 -27.20 3.19
C GLY A 498 -27.49 -26.37 1.91
N ARG A 499 -26.27 -25.86 1.69
CA ARG A 499 -25.88 -24.99 0.58
C ARG A 499 -25.31 -25.79 -0.60
N HIS A 500 -26.06 -26.78 -1.10
CA HIS A 500 -25.58 -27.71 -2.14
C HIS A 500 -25.14 -27.04 -3.45
N LYS A 501 -25.71 -25.87 -3.81
CA LYS A 501 -25.29 -25.11 -4.99
C LYS A 501 -23.84 -24.64 -4.88
N LEU A 502 -23.43 -24.17 -3.71
CA LEU A 502 -22.05 -23.76 -3.43
C LEU A 502 -21.11 -24.96 -3.48
N ALA A 503 -21.50 -26.06 -2.82
CA ALA A 503 -20.68 -27.26 -2.71
C ALA A 503 -20.31 -27.90 -4.06
N ASN A 504 -21.15 -27.73 -5.08
CA ASN A 504 -20.97 -28.31 -6.42
C ASN A 504 -20.56 -27.27 -7.47
N ALA A 505 -20.26 -26.03 -7.06
CA ALA A 505 -19.90 -24.97 -7.99
C ALA A 505 -18.53 -25.23 -8.61
N SER A 506 -18.45 -25.17 -9.94
CA SER A 506 -17.18 -25.32 -10.66
C SER A 506 -16.13 -24.27 -10.29
N GLY A 507 -16.57 -23.11 -9.77
CA GLY A 507 -15.70 -22.02 -9.30
C GLY A 507 -15.39 -22.02 -7.80
N LEU A 508 -15.76 -23.07 -7.06
CA LEU A 508 -15.57 -23.10 -5.59
C LEU A 508 -14.10 -22.98 -5.21
N ARG A 509 -13.19 -23.50 -6.04
CA ARG A 509 -11.75 -23.41 -5.80
C ARG A 509 -11.25 -21.97 -5.87
N GLU A 510 -11.70 -21.19 -6.85
CA GLU A 510 -11.37 -19.79 -7.00
C GLU A 510 -11.99 -18.96 -5.88
N ALA A 511 -13.20 -19.29 -5.45
CA ALA A 511 -13.85 -18.66 -4.29
C ALA A 511 -13.10 -18.96 -2.97
N ALA A 512 -12.62 -20.19 -2.82
CA ALA A 512 -11.86 -20.66 -1.66
C ALA A 512 -10.50 -19.98 -1.51
N TYR A 513 -9.87 -19.59 -2.62
CA TYR A 513 -8.62 -18.82 -2.59
C TYR A 513 -8.78 -17.55 -1.75
N TRP A 514 -9.89 -16.82 -1.93
CA TRP A 514 -10.18 -15.58 -1.20
C TRP A 514 -10.65 -15.78 0.26
N GLN A 515 -10.65 -17.01 0.79
CA GLN A 515 -11.01 -17.29 2.18
C GLN A 515 -9.79 -17.51 3.08
N TRP A 516 -8.58 -17.37 2.54
CA TRP A 516 -7.34 -17.31 3.32
C TRP A 516 -6.46 -16.18 2.80
N GLY A 517 -5.38 -15.88 3.53
CA GLY A 517 -4.45 -14.82 3.17
C GLY A 517 -3.07 -15.06 3.76
N ARG A 518 -2.14 -14.12 3.53
CA ARG A 518 -0.80 -14.18 4.15
C ARG A 518 -0.87 -13.97 5.67
N ALA A 519 -1.76 -13.09 6.09
CA ALA A 519 -2.21 -12.94 7.47
C ALA A 519 -3.58 -13.62 7.62
N PRO A 520 -3.97 -14.02 8.85
CA PRO A 520 -5.33 -14.47 9.11
C PRO A 520 -6.36 -13.41 8.71
N LEU A 521 -7.52 -13.80 8.19
CA LEU A 521 -8.57 -12.84 7.80
C LEU A 521 -9.57 -12.54 8.93
N GLY A 522 -9.53 -13.29 10.04
CA GLY A 522 -10.47 -13.14 11.17
C GLY A 522 -11.94 -13.33 10.79
N ARG A 523 -12.22 -14.11 9.73
CA ARG A 523 -13.57 -14.38 9.24
C ARG A 523 -14.23 -15.50 10.03
N THR A 524 -15.54 -15.42 10.21
CA THR A 524 -16.37 -16.55 10.65
C THR A 524 -16.68 -17.48 9.48
N LEU A 525 -17.08 -18.71 9.77
CA LEU A 525 -17.54 -19.67 8.77
C LEU A 525 -18.72 -19.14 7.95
N ALA A 526 -19.66 -18.46 8.61
CA ALA A 526 -20.79 -17.84 7.94
C ALA A 526 -20.33 -16.77 6.93
N GLN A 527 -19.35 -15.93 7.31
CA GLN A 527 -18.77 -14.94 6.41
C GLN A 527 -18.01 -15.59 5.25
N ALA A 528 -17.27 -16.67 5.49
CA ALA A 528 -16.52 -17.37 4.45
C ALA A 528 -17.44 -18.03 3.42
N LEU A 529 -18.51 -18.71 3.87
CA LEU A 529 -19.53 -19.29 2.98
C LEU A 529 -20.27 -18.22 2.18
N GLY A 530 -20.67 -17.12 2.83
CA GLY A 530 -21.31 -15.98 2.14
C GLY A 530 -20.39 -15.29 1.14
N GLY A 531 -19.10 -15.12 1.48
CA GLY A 531 -18.09 -14.59 0.58
C GLY A 531 -17.85 -15.49 -0.64
N ALA A 532 -17.87 -16.82 -0.45
CA ALA A 532 -17.73 -17.78 -1.53
C ALA A 532 -18.95 -17.75 -2.48
N GLU A 533 -20.17 -17.66 -1.94
CA GLU A 533 -21.39 -17.46 -2.74
C GLU A 533 -21.36 -16.15 -3.52
N ALA A 534 -20.99 -15.06 -2.87
CA ALA A 534 -20.87 -13.75 -3.51
C ALA A 534 -19.86 -13.76 -4.65
N TYR A 535 -18.72 -14.46 -4.48
CA TYR A 535 -17.73 -14.63 -5.54
C TYR A 535 -18.31 -15.38 -6.74
N LEU A 536 -19.02 -16.47 -6.51
CA LEU A 536 -19.61 -17.31 -7.56
C LEU A 536 -20.77 -16.61 -8.29
N ALA A 537 -21.42 -15.64 -7.65
CA ALA A 537 -22.45 -14.82 -8.26
C ALA A 537 -21.87 -13.74 -9.20
N LEU A 538 -20.56 -13.48 -9.16
CA LEU A 538 -19.93 -12.57 -10.10
C LEU A 538 -20.00 -13.16 -11.52
N PRO A 539 -20.19 -12.32 -12.55
CA PRO A 539 -20.13 -12.78 -13.93
C PRO A 539 -18.80 -13.51 -14.18
N PRO A 540 -18.81 -14.65 -14.90
CA PRO A 540 -17.57 -15.30 -15.29
C PRO A 540 -16.71 -14.31 -16.04
N ARG A 541 -15.42 -14.27 -15.70
CA ARG A 541 -14.48 -13.39 -16.39
C ARG A 541 -14.39 -13.82 -17.85
N PRO A 542 -14.32 -12.88 -18.81
CA PRO A 542 -14.14 -13.23 -20.21
C PRO A 542 -12.88 -14.09 -20.38
N PRO A 543 -12.89 -15.08 -21.30
CA PRO A 543 -11.68 -15.82 -21.65
C PRO A 543 -10.58 -14.84 -22.08
N GLY A 544 -9.39 -14.92 -21.47
CA GLY A 544 -8.29 -13.98 -21.75
C GLY A 544 -8.14 -12.82 -20.76
N ALA A 545 -9.15 -12.54 -19.92
CA ALA A 545 -9.05 -11.55 -18.82
C ALA A 545 -8.21 -12.05 -17.63
N TRP A 546 -7.19 -12.86 -17.91
CA TRP A 546 -6.31 -13.51 -16.96
C TRP A 546 -4.90 -12.97 -17.07
#